data_AF-A0A8S2XC32-F1
#
_entry.id   AF-A0A8S2XC32-F1
#
_cell.length_a   1.000
_cell.length_b   1.000
_cell.length_c   1.000
_cell.angle_alpha   90.00
_cell.angle_beta   90.00
_cell.angle_gamma   90.00
#
_symmetry.space_group_name_H-M   'P 1'
#
loop_
_entity.id
_entity.type
_entity.pdbx_description
1 polymer ?
#
loop_
_entity_poly.entity_id
_entity_poly.type
_entity_poly.pdbx_seq_one_letter_code
_entity_poly.pdbx_strand_id
1 'polypeptide(L)'
;KSRLLNYYQWTPFIILLMALFFYLPRMIWRALSVRSGIDLLDIIEAAGESKTVKEVSDHDEMVKYIVDTIDMYVDDARRQQDADKRQTHILRKLCQLCCCMLGKFLGNYFITLYLFIKVVYILNVILQILLLNLFLDTNFMKFGFESIKMFRYGLNQPESKYFPRETLCDFYVREPLRGGEPLQRITVQCVLTVNLFNQV
;
A
#
# COMPACT_ATOMS: atom_id res chain seq x y z
N LYS A 1 -2.65 22.76 27.16
CA LYS A 1 -1.37 22.48 26.46
C LYS A 1 -1.55 22.94 25.00
N SER A 2 -0.86 24.00 24.56
CA SER A 2 -0.95 24.50 23.18
C SER A 2 -0.27 23.51 22.24
N ARG A 3 -0.99 23.05 21.22
CA ARG A 3 -0.46 22.17 20.17
C ARG A 3 0.05 23.03 19.02
N LEU A 4 1.34 22.97 18.72
CA LEU A 4 1.92 23.63 17.54
C LEU A 4 1.65 22.77 16.29
N LEU A 5 1.18 23.38 15.20
CA LEU A 5 0.84 22.68 13.96
C LEU A 5 2.02 22.65 12.98
N ASN A 6 3.08 21.92 13.30
CA ASN A 6 4.28 21.82 12.45
C ASN A 6 4.18 20.79 11.32
N TYR A 7 3.14 19.96 11.29
CA TYR A 7 3.04 18.85 10.35
C TYR A 7 2.78 19.28 8.90
N TYR A 8 2.15 20.44 8.65
CA TYR A 8 1.83 20.92 7.29
C TYR A 8 3.03 21.05 6.36
N GLN A 9 4.21 21.38 6.90
CA GLN A 9 5.44 21.51 6.12
C GLN A 9 5.86 20.17 5.51
N TRP A 10 5.57 19.07 6.21
CA TRP A 10 6.01 17.72 5.87
C TRP A 10 4.93 16.89 5.20
N THR A 11 3.65 17.29 5.33
CA THR A 11 2.49 16.62 4.74
C THR A 11 2.68 16.20 3.28
N PRO A 12 3.09 17.08 2.32
CA PRO A 12 3.21 16.69 0.92
C PRO A 12 4.30 15.62 0.70
N PHE A 13 5.43 15.71 1.40
CA PHE A 13 6.52 14.73 1.29
C PHE A 13 6.11 13.36 1.86
N ILE A 14 5.39 13.37 2.98
CA ILE A 14 4.89 12.15 3.60
C ILE A 14 3.84 11.50 2.70
N ILE A 15 2.89 12.25 2.15
CA ILE A 15 1.89 11.71 1.21
C ILE A 15 2.56 11.11 -0.04
N LEU A 16 3.57 11.78 -0.59
CA LEU A 16 4.35 11.24 -1.70
C LEU A 16 5.02 9.90 -1.33
N LEU A 17 5.65 9.83 -0.15
CA LEU A 17 6.26 8.60 0.34
C LEU A 17 5.24 7.48 0.56
N MET A 18 4.07 7.80 1.13
CA MET A 18 2.98 6.83 1.30
C MET A 18 2.49 6.29 -0.05
N ALA A 19 2.36 7.15 -1.07
CA ALA A 19 1.99 6.74 -2.42
C ALA A 19 3.04 5.81 -3.05
N LEU A 20 4.34 6.10 -2.87
CA LEU A 20 5.42 5.23 -3.32
C LEU A 20 5.35 3.85 -2.64
N PHE A 21 5.11 3.81 -1.34
CA PHE A 21 4.94 2.55 -0.62
C PHE A 21 3.72 1.75 -1.11
N PHE A 22 2.60 2.38 -1.48
CA PHE A 22 1.47 1.67 -2.11
C PHE A 22 1.79 1.09 -3.49
N TYR A 23 2.77 1.64 -4.20
CA TYR A 23 3.22 1.12 -5.49
C TYR A 23 4.16 -0.09 -5.37
N LEU A 24 4.92 -0.20 -4.27
CA LEU A 24 5.92 -1.27 -4.08
C LEU A 24 5.38 -2.69 -4.26
N PRO A 25 4.24 -3.11 -3.67
CA PRO A 25 3.78 -4.49 -3.80
C PRO A 25 3.46 -4.87 -5.26
N ARG A 26 2.98 -3.91 -6.06
CA ARG A 26 2.75 -4.10 -7.50
C ARG A 26 4.05 -4.26 -8.27
N MET A 27 5.08 -3.47 -7.93
CA MET A 27 6.41 -3.62 -8.52
C MET A 27 7.01 -5.00 -8.20
N ILE A 28 6.91 -5.43 -6.95
CA ILE A 28 7.39 -6.74 -6.50
C ILE A 28 6.67 -7.87 -7.24
N TRP A 29 5.34 -7.76 -7.39
CA TRP A 29 4.55 -8.74 -8.15
C TRP A 29 5.04 -8.83 -9.60
N ARG A 30 5.14 -7.69 -10.31
CA ARG A 30 5.60 -7.67 -11.71
C ARG A 30 7.02 -8.20 -11.87
N ALA A 31 7.94 -7.82 -10.99
CA ALA A 31 9.33 -8.26 -11.06
C ALA A 31 9.45 -9.78 -10.81
N LEU A 32 8.67 -10.33 -9.88
CA LEU A 32 8.70 -11.75 -9.54
C LEU A 32 7.88 -12.61 -10.51
N SER A 33 6.77 -12.08 -11.07
CA SER A 33 5.95 -12.80 -12.06
C SER A 33 6.67 -12.95 -13.41
N VAL A 34 7.47 -11.97 -13.82
CA VAL A 34 8.32 -12.11 -15.02
C VAL A 34 9.38 -13.20 -14.81
N ARG A 35 9.91 -13.35 -13.59
CA ARG A 35 10.93 -14.35 -13.27
C ARG A 35 10.40 -15.79 -13.36
N SER A 36 9.08 -15.99 -13.27
CA SER A 36 8.48 -17.33 -13.48
C SER A 36 8.50 -17.79 -14.94
N GLY A 37 8.81 -16.93 -15.91
CA GLY A 37 8.91 -17.30 -17.33
C GLY A 37 7.57 -17.56 -18.04
N ILE A 38 6.45 -17.38 -17.34
CA ILE A 38 5.09 -17.48 -17.89
C ILE A 38 4.35 -16.20 -17.49
N ASP A 39 3.83 -15.47 -18.48
CA ASP A 39 2.93 -14.35 -18.20
C ASP A 39 1.50 -14.89 -18.10
N LEU A 40 0.96 -14.85 -16.89
CA LEU A 40 -0.43 -15.24 -16.63
C LEU A 40 -1.41 -14.31 -17.36
N LEU A 41 -1.03 -13.06 -17.62
CA LEU A 41 -1.88 -12.10 -18.31
C LEU A 41 -2.11 -12.53 -19.77
N ASP A 42 -1.06 -12.95 -20.47
CA ASP A 42 -1.15 -13.40 -21.86
C ASP A 42 -2.07 -14.64 -21.99
N ILE A 43 -2.03 -15.55 -21.02
CA ILE A 43 -2.92 -16.73 -21.00
C ILE A 43 -4.37 -16.31 -20.78
N ILE A 44 -4.61 -15.38 -19.84
CA ILE A 44 -5.97 -14.89 -19.55
C ILE A 44 -6.54 -14.10 -20.73
N GLU A 45 -5.70 -13.29 -21.39
CA GLU A 45 -6.06 -12.52 -22.58
C GLU A 45 -6.37 -13.45 -23.75
N ALA A 46 -5.47 -14.39 -24.06
CA ALA A 46 -5.71 -15.42 -25.09
C ALA A 46 -6.99 -16.26 -24.79
N ALA A 47 -7.24 -16.59 -23.53
CA ALA A 47 -8.46 -17.31 -23.12
C ALA A 47 -9.73 -16.44 -23.17
N GLY A 48 -9.58 -15.13 -23.08
CA GLY A 48 -10.66 -14.16 -23.28
C GLY A 48 -10.98 -13.97 -24.75
N GLU A 49 -9.95 -13.81 -25.58
CA GLU A 49 -10.04 -13.63 -27.02
C GLU A 49 -10.60 -14.86 -27.72
N SER A 50 -10.18 -16.07 -27.31
CA SER A 50 -10.71 -17.32 -27.88
C SER A 50 -12.23 -17.42 -27.83
N LYS A 51 -12.89 -16.82 -26.82
CA LYS A 51 -14.36 -16.81 -26.72
C LYS A 51 -15.06 -15.89 -27.72
N THR A 52 -14.32 -14.95 -28.30
CA THR A 52 -14.86 -13.91 -29.19
C THR A 52 -14.58 -14.18 -30.67
N VAL A 53 -13.61 -15.04 -30.96
CA VAL A 53 -13.24 -15.45 -32.31
C VAL A 53 -14.37 -16.29 -32.94
N LYS A 54 -14.75 -15.93 -34.18
CA LYS A 54 -15.81 -16.63 -34.94
C LYS A 54 -15.28 -17.74 -35.84
N GLU A 55 -14.00 -17.67 -36.19
CA GLU A 55 -13.35 -18.62 -37.09
C GLU A 55 -12.80 -19.82 -36.31
N VAL A 56 -13.13 -21.03 -36.76
CA VAL A 56 -12.81 -22.26 -36.03
C VAL A 56 -11.31 -22.55 -36.03
N SER A 57 -10.59 -22.21 -37.13
CA SER A 57 -9.14 -22.38 -37.22
C SER A 57 -8.39 -21.57 -36.16
N ASP A 58 -8.77 -20.30 -36.03
CA ASP A 58 -8.11 -19.35 -35.14
C ASP A 58 -8.41 -19.67 -33.67
N HIS A 59 -9.65 -20.11 -33.40
CA HIS A 59 -10.02 -20.64 -32.09
C HIS A 59 -9.16 -21.85 -31.70
N ASP A 60 -8.99 -22.81 -32.60
CA ASP A 60 -8.19 -24.01 -32.34
C ASP A 60 -6.71 -23.69 -32.14
N GLU A 61 -6.17 -22.69 -32.86
CA GLU A 61 -4.79 -22.22 -32.66
C GLU A 61 -4.60 -21.55 -31.28
N MET A 62 -5.52 -20.68 -30.86
CA MET A 62 -5.45 -20.05 -29.53
C MET A 62 -5.61 -21.06 -28.40
N VAL A 63 -6.55 -21.99 -28.52
CA VAL A 63 -6.74 -23.06 -27.54
C VAL A 63 -5.49 -23.94 -27.47
N LYS A 64 -4.88 -24.27 -28.61
CA LYS A 64 -3.64 -25.03 -28.65
C LYS A 64 -2.49 -24.29 -27.97
N TYR A 65 -2.32 -23.00 -28.22
CA TYR A 65 -1.32 -22.17 -27.54
C TYR A 65 -1.51 -22.18 -26.01
N ILE A 66 -2.76 -22.04 -25.54
CA ILE A 66 -3.09 -22.08 -24.10
C ILE A 66 -2.75 -23.45 -23.52
N VAL A 67 -3.17 -24.54 -24.19
CA VAL A 67 -2.94 -25.91 -23.73
C VAL A 67 -1.45 -26.22 -23.69
N ASP A 68 -0.68 -25.90 -24.73
CA ASP A 68 0.77 -26.12 -24.78
C ASP A 68 1.51 -25.33 -23.67
N THR A 69 1.06 -24.11 -23.38
CA THR A 69 1.63 -23.28 -22.31
C THR A 69 1.34 -23.85 -20.93
N ILE A 70 0.11 -24.32 -20.70
CA ILE A 70 -0.28 -24.97 -19.43
C ILE A 70 0.43 -26.32 -19.29
N ASP A 71 0.54 -27.10 -20.36
CA ASP A 71 1.22 -28.39 -20.37
C ASP A 71 2.71 -28.20 -20.03
N MET A 72 3.39 -27.20 -20.60
CA MET A 72 4.76 -26.83 -20.21
C MET A 72 4.88 -26.47 -18.72
N TYR A 73 3.87 -25.85 -18.13
CA TYR A 73 3.85 -25.51 -16.70
C TYR A 73 3.57 -26.72 -15.80
N VAL A 74 2.69 -27.62 -16.23
CA VAL A 74 2.29 -28.82 -15.51
C VAL A 74 3.35 -29.94 -15.64
N ASP A 75 3.99 -30.04 -16.80
CA ASP A 75 4.97 -31.07 -17.19
C ASP A 75 6.42 -30.75 -16.71
N ASP A 76 6.57 -29.86 -15.72
CA ASP A 76 7.76 -29.77 -14.84
C ASP A 76 7.98 -31.09 -14.03
N ALA A 77 7.16 -32.11 -14.31
CA ALA A 77 7.22 -33.52 -13.91
C ALA A 77 8.51 -34.26 -14.31
N ARG A 78 9.38 -33.74 -15.19
CA ARG A 78 10.75 -34.29 -15.31
C ARG A 78 11.63 -34.07 -14.07
N ARG A 79 11.24 -33.23 -13.09
CA ARG A 79 12.02 -33.02 -11.83
C ARG A 79 11.59 -33.85 -10.62
N GLN A 80 10.50 -34.61 -10.72
CA GLN A 80 10.21 -35.65 -9.72
C GLN A 80 11.29 -36.74 -9.68
N GLN A 81 12.10 -36.88 -10.75
CA GLN A 81 13.15 -37.90 -10.83
C GLN A 81 14.41 -37.57 -10.01
N ASP A 82 14.71 -36.29 -9.73
CA ASP A 82 15.84 -35.87 -8.88
C ASP A 82 15.46 -35.75 -7.39
N ALA A 83 14.16 -35.69 -7.06
CA ALA A 83 13.67 -35.57 -5.70
C ALA A 83 13.99 -36.78 -4.81
N ASP A 84 14.40 -37.90 -5.42
CA ASP A 84 14.73 -39.15 -4.75
C ASP A 84 16.18 -39.23 -4.21
N LYS A 85 17.01 -38.19 -4.41
CA LYS A 85 18.37 -38.12 -3.86
C LYS A 85 18.54 -36.99 -2.86
N ARG A 86 18.22 -37.33 -1.60
CA ARG A 86 19.06 -37.10 -0.40
C ARG A 86 19.51 -35.64 -0.15
N GLN A 87 19.11 -35.12 1.03
CA GLN A 87 19.81 -34.07 1.82
C GLN A 87 19.08 -32.69 1.96
N THR A 88 18.17 -32.57 2.95
CA THR A 88 18.11 -31.51 4.00
C THR A 88 16.71 -31.37 4.62
N HIS A 89 16.34 -32.32 5.48
CA HIS A 89 15.04 -32.32 6.18
C HIS A 89 14.89 -31.24 7.27
N ILE A 90 15.97 -30.80 7.92
CA ILE A 90 15.93 -29.91 9.09
C ILE A 90 15.76 -28.45 8.67
N LEU A 91 16.49 -28.00 7.64
CA LEU A 91 16.39 -26.65 7.08
C LEU A 91 15.01 -26.41 6.42
N ARG A 92 14.43 -27.46 5.80
CA ARG A 92 13.05 -27.45 5.25
C ARG A 92 11.99 -27.25 6.34
N LYS A 93 12.11 -27.89 7.52
CA LYS A 93 11.14 -27.72 8.62
C LYS A 93 11.18 -26.33 9.25
N LEU A 94 12.37 -25.78 9.47
CA LEU A 94 12.53 -24.41 10.00
C LEU A 94 12.01 -23.36 9.01
N CYS A 95 12.28 -23.56 7.72
CA CYS A 95 11.75 -22.70 6.66
C CYS A 95 10.23 -22.88 6.47
N GLN A 96 9.67 -24.09 6.65
CA GLN A 96 8.22 -24.34 6.64
C GLN A 96 7.47 -23.66 7.79
N LEU A 97 8.08 -23.54 8.98
CA LEU A 97 7.44 -22.92 10.14
C LEU A 97 7.39 -21.38 10.03
N CYS A 98 8.41 -20.77 9.41
CA CYS A 98 8.51 -19.32 9.24
C CYS A 98 7.95 -18.85 7.87
N CYS A 99 7.92 -19.71 6.88
CA CYS A 99 7.51 -19.43 5.50
C CYS A 99 6.73 -20.63 4.95
N CYS A 100 5.44 -20.72 5.30
CA CYS A 100 4.55 -21.85 4.96
C CYS A 100 4.41 -22.19 3.47
N MET A 101 5.11 -21.50 2.55
CA MET A 101 4.86 -21.53 1.12
C MET A 101 6.13 -21.60 0.23
N LEU A 102 7.36 -21.47 0.76
CA LEU A 102 8.59 -21.46 -0.07
C LEU A 102 9.10 -22.86 -0.47
N GLY A 103 8.23 -23.69 -1.02
CA GLY A 103 8.59 -24.94 -1.68
C GLY A 103 8.60 -24.80 -3.20
N LYS A 104 9.78 -24.67 -3.82
CA LYS A 104 10.00 -24.72 -5.28
C LYS A 104 9.66 -26.08 -5.94
N PHE A 105 8.94 -26.97 -5.26
CA PHE A 105 8.83 -28.38 -5.61
C PHE A 105 7.44 -28.83 -6.09
N LEU A 106 6.48 -27.92 -6.32
CA LEU A 106 5.08 -28.35 -6.56
C LEU A 106 4.24 -27.47 -7.51
N GLY A 107 4.82 -26.66 -8.40
CA GLY A 107 4.00 -25.76 -9.24
C GLY A 107 3.16 -24.76 -8.41
N ASN A 108 3.46 -24.61 -7.12
CA ASN A 108 2.76 -23.73 -6.18
C ASN A 108 3.41 -22.33 -6.11
N TYR A 109 4.38 -22.04 -6.99
CA TYR A 109 5.14 -20.79 -6.99
C TYR A 109 4.24 -19.58 -7.17
N PHE A 110 3.35 -19.60 -8.18
CA PHE A 110 2.43 -18.49 -8.46
C PHE A 110 1.44 -18.25 -7.31
N ILE A 111 0.83 -19.30 -6.78
CA ILE A 111 -0.13 -19.20 -5.67
C ILE A 111 0.57 -18.68 -4.41
N THR A 112 1.77 -19.19 -4.11
CA THR A 112 2.61 -18.71 -3.02
C THR A 112 2.96 -17.24 -3.18
N LEU A 113 3.42 -16.85 -4.37
CA LEU A 113 3.81 -15.48 -4.68
C LEU A 113 2.61 -14.54 -4.56
N TYR A 114 1.43 -14.98 -5.03
CA TYR A 114 0.19 -14.22 -4.93
C TYR A 114 -0.20 -13.99 -3.46
N LEU A 115 -0.22 -15.04 -2.64
CA LEU A 115 -0.55 -14.93 -1.22
C LEU A 115 0.50 -14.08 -0.47
N PHE A 116 1.78 -14.23 -0.79
CA PHE A 116 2.85 -13.39 -0.25
C PHE A 116 2.61 -11.91 -0.56
N ILE A 117 2.32 -11.58 -1.82
CA ILE A 117 2.02 -10.19 -2.21
C ILE A 117 0.79 -9.65 -1.46
N LYS A 118 -0.25 -10.47 -1.26
CA LYS A 118 -1.42 -10.06 -0.45
C LYS A 118 -1.03 -9.75 1.00
N VAL A 119 -0.15 -10.55 1.61
CA VAL A 119 0.38 -10.25 2.95
C VAL A 119 1.17 -8.95 2.94
N VAL A 120 2.02 -8.72 1.94
CA VAL A 120 2.77 -7.45 1.79
C VAL A 120 1.82 -6.26 1.65
N TYR A 121 0.70 -6.39 0.93
CA TYR A 121 -0.33 -5.34 0.86
C TYR A 121 -0.95 -5.05 2.23
N ILE A 122 -1.31 -6.07 3.00
CA ILE A 122 -1.89 -5.91 4.33
C ILE A 122 -0.90 -5.23 5.29
N LEU A 123 0.36 -5.69 5.29
CA LEU A 123 1.42 -5.09 6.10
C LEU A 123 1.68 -3.64 5.72
N ASN A 124 1.63 -3.31 4.42
CA ASN A 124 1.78 -1.96 3.94
C ASN A 124 0.66 -1.05 4.47
N VAL A 125 -0.60 -1.49 4.41
CA VAL A 125 -1.73 -0.75 4.98
C VAL A 125 -1.54 -0.48 6.47
N ILE A 126 -1.13 -1.50 7.23
CA ILE A 126 -0.86 -1.35 8.68
C ILE A 126 0.26 -0.33 8.92
N LEU A 127 1.36 -0.41 8.15
CA LEU A 127 2.48 0.53 8.24
C LEU A 127 2.04 1.96 7.94
N GLN A 128 1.21 2.18 6.90
CA GLN A 128 0.70 3.52 6.59
C GLN A 128 -0.14 4.09 7.73
N ILE A 129 -1.00 3.29 8.35
CA ILE A 129 -1.81 3.73 9.49
C ILE A 129 -0.92 4.08 10.68
N LEU A 130 0.12 3.28 10.95
CA LEU A 130 1.09 3.57 12.01
C LEU A 130 1.89 4.85 11.72
N LEU A 131 2.28 5.06 10.47
CA LEU A 131 3.01 6.26 10.03
C LEU A 131 2.15 7.52 10.20
N LEU A 132 0.87 7.46 9.85
CA LEU A 132 -0.08 8.55 10.09
C LEU A 132 -0.28 8.83 11.59
N ASN A 133 -0.36 7.78 12.41
CA ASN A 133 -0.50 7.88 13.86
C ASN A 133 0.72 8.58 14.50
N LEU A 134 1.92 8.26 14.02
CA LEU A 134 3.16 8.93 14.43
C LEU A 134 3.21 10.39 13.95
N PHE A 135 2.84 10.63 12.70
CA PHE A 135 2.94 11.95 12.06
C PHE A 135 1.98 12.98 12.64
N LEU A 136 0.73 12.59 12.92
CA LEU A 136 -0.29 13.48 13.48
C LEU A 136 -0.21 13.58 15.01
N ASP A 137 0.76 12.91 15.65
CA ASP A 137 0.95 12.84 17.12
C ASP A 137 -0.39 12.69 17.88
N THR A 138 -1.21 11.76 17.39
CA THR A 138 -2.57 11.51 17.87
C THR A 138 -2.92 10.04 17.72
N ASN A 139 -3.91 9.57 18.48
CA ASN A 139 -4.52 8.25 18.31
C ASN A 139 -5.39 8.21 17.04
N PHE A 140 -4.77 8.21 15.87
CA PHE A 140 -5.43 8.22 14.56
C PHE A 140 -6.36 7.00 14.35
N MET A 141 -6.08 5.87 15.02
CA MET A 141 -7.00 4.71 15.00
C MET A 141 -8.43 5.05 15.45
N LYS A 142 -8.59 6.03 16.35
CA LYS A 142 -9.92 6.48 16.80
C LYS A 142 -10.56 7.45 15.82
N PHE A 143 -9.76 8.15 15.01
CA PHE A 143 -10.26 9.14 14.05
C PHE A 143 -11.25 8.52 13.07
N GLY A 144 -10.94 7.37 12.47
CA GLY A 144 -11.84 6.72 11.49
C GLY A 144 -13.22 6.39 12.08
N PHE A 145 -13.27 5.83 13.30
CA PHE A 145 -14.53 5.51 13.97
C PHE A 145 -15.30 6.77 14.40
N GLU A 146 -14.60 7.78 14.93
CA GLU A 146 -15.21 9.07 15.29
C GLU A 146 -15.76 9.80 14.06
N SER A 147 -15.09 9.75 12.91
CA SER A 147 -15.56 10.36 11.66
C SER A 147 -16.83 9.69 11.12
N ILE A 148 -16.91 8.36 11.15
CA ILE A 148 -18.14 7.64 10.75
C ILE A 148 -19.30 7.96 11.70
N LYS A 149 -19.01 8.08 13.00
CA LYS A 149 -19.98 8.49 14.02
C LYS A 149 -20.45 9.93 13.75
N MET A 150 -19.54 10.85 13.46
CA MET A 150 -19.85 12.24 13.11
C MET A 150 -20.76 12.34 11.88
N PHE A 151 -20.48 11.55 10.83
CA PHE A 151 -21.31 11.51 9.62
C PHE A 151 -22.73 10.97 9.91
N ARG A 152 -22.86 9.92 10.72
CA ARG A 152 -24.16 9.30 11.02
C ARG A 152 -25.05 10.12 11.96
N TYR A 153 -24.47 10.84 12.92
CA TYR A 153 -25.24 11.57 13.94
C TYR A 153 -25.44 13.06 13.65
N GLY A 154 -24.96 13.55 12.50
CA GLY A 154 -25.17 14.93 12.04
C GLY A 154 -24.24 15.95 12.72
N LEU A 155 -24.10 17.10 12.05
CA LEU A 155 -23.08 18.16 12.19
C LEU A 155 -23.07 18.94 13.53
N ASN A 156 -23.51 18.36 14.64
CA ASN A 156 -23.57 19.03 15.95
C ASN A 156 -22.30 18.82 16.79
N GLN A 157 -21.22 18.29 16.20
CA GLN A 157 -19.98 18.01 16.91
C GLN A 157 -19.01 19.20 16.91
N PRO A 158 -18.28 19.40 18.04
CA PRO A 158 -17.28 20.45 18.17
C PRO A 158 -16.18 20.30 17.12
N GLU A 159 -15.48 21.39 16.82
CA GLU A 159 -14.38 21.42 15.85
C GLU A 159 -13.44 20.23 16.00
N SER A 160 -13.01 19.68 14.85
CA SER A 160 -12.11 18.53 14.84
C SER A 160 -10.81 18.88 15.57
N LYS A 161 -10.51 18.15 16.65
CA LYS A 161 -9.23 18.24 17.36
C LYS A 161 -8.01 17.92 16.47
N TYR A 162 -8.25 17.25 15.35
CA TYR A 162 -7.22 16.83 14.40
C TYR A 162 -6.95 17.89 13.35
N PHE A 163 -8.02 18.50 12.81
CA PHE A 163 -7.96 19.49 11.73
C PHE A 163 -8.75 20.75 12.14
N PRO A 164 -8.15 21.66 12.95
CA PRO A 164 -8.82 22.89 13.36
C PRO A 164 -8.93 23.86 12.17
N ARG A 165 -10.09 24.48 11.99
CA ARG A 165 -10.29 25.47 10.91
C ARG A 165 -9.67 26.81 11.26
N GLU A 166 -9.50 27.08 12.54
CA GLU A 166 -8.98 28.34 13.08
C GLU A 166 -7.83 28.06 14.05
N THR A 167 -6.79 28.90 14.00
CA THR A 167 -5.60 28.77 14.87
C THR A 167 -5.11 30.14 15.31
N LEU A 168 -4.32 30.18 16.40
CA LEU A 168 -3.65 31.38 16.86
C LEU A 168 -2.21 31.39 16.37
N CYS A 169 -1.80 32.48 15.72
CA CYS A 169 -0.44 32.68 15.25
C CYS A 169 0.24 33.81 16.01
N ASP A 170 1.47 33.55 16.47
CA ASP A 170 2.29 34.52 17.17
C ASP A 170 3.30 35.16 16.21
N PHE A 171 3.18 36.48 16.03
CA PHE A 171 4.09 37.29 15.25
C PHE A 171 5.02 38.07 16.18
N TYR A 172 6.30 38.09 15.83
CA TYR A 172 7.30 38.93 16.50
C TYR A 172 7.62 40.12 15.60
N VAL A 173 7.12 41.30 15.97
CA VAL A 173 7.33 42.52 15.18
C VAL A 173 8.50 43.30 15.78
N ARG A 174 9.39 43.79 14.92
CA ARG A 174 10.43 44.75 15.30
C ARG A 174 9.99 46.12 14.81
N GLU A 175 9.73 47.04 15.72
CA GLU A 175 9.44 48.42 15.38
C GLU A 175 10.76 49.21 15.21
N PRO A 176 11.12 49.65 13.99
CA PRO A 176 12.41 50.30 13.76
C PRO A 176 12.50 51.73 14.34
N LEU A 177 11.39 52.31 14.80
CA LEU A 177 11.28 53.71 15.24
C LEU A 177 11.46 53.92 16.74
N ARG A 178 11.44 52.86 17.56
CA ARG A 178 11.69 52.92 19.01
C ARG A 178 13.01 52.23 19.32
N GLY A 179 14.10 53.01 19.29
CA GLY A 179 15.44 52.53 19.59
C GLY A 179 15.50 51.77 20.92
N GLY A 180 15.62 50.44 20.84
CA GLY A 180 16.05 49.60 21.96
C GLY A 180 14.99 48.72 22.65
N GLU A 181 13.72 48.73 22.24
CA GLU A 181 12.70 47.89 22.90
C GLU A 181 12.73 46.42 22.43
N PRO A 182 12.49 45.45 23.34
CA PRO A 182 12.49 44.03 23.01
C PRO A 182 11.35 43.67 22.04
N LEU A 183 11.56 42.62 21.22
CA LEU A 183 10.60 42.07 20.27
C LEU A 183 9.19 41.95 20.88
N GLN A 184 8.22 42.73 20.40
CA GLN A 184 6.83 42.64 20.83
C GLN A 184 6.15 41.45 20.15
N ARG A 185 5.56 40.56 20.95
CA ARG A 185 4.77 39.42 20.47
C ARG A 185 3.31 39.82 20.33
N ILE A 186 2.76 39.66 19.14
CA ILE A 186 1.33 39.87 18.83
C ILE A 186 0.73 38.54 18.43
N THR A 187 -0.42 38.19 19.03
CA THR A 187 -1.17 36.98 18.67
C THR A 187 -2.39 37.38 17.85
N VAL A 188 -2.57 36.75 16.69
CA VAL A 188 -3.73 36.96 15.81
C VAL A 188 -4.42 35.63 15.49
N GLN A 189 -5.71 35.69 15.17
CA GLN A 189 -6.50 34.55 14.73
C GLN A 189 -6.34 34.37 13.22
N CYS A 190 -5.93 33.17 12.81
CA CYS A 190 -5.70 32.79 11.43
C CYS A 190 -6.63 31.65 11.03
N VAL A 191 -7.21 31.75 9.83
CA VAL A 191 -8.07 30.71 9.25
C VAL A 191 -7.24 29.80 8.34
N LEU A 192 -7.33 28.48 8.54
CA LEU A 192 -6.65 27.48 7.72
C LEU A 192 -7.61 26.90 6.69
N THR A 193 -7.65 27.52 5.50
CA THR A 193 -8.47 27.06 4.38
C THR A 193 -8.12 25.65 3.92
N VAL A 194 -6.84 25.24 4.01
CA VAL A 194 -6.38 23.86 3.71
C VAL A 194 -7.12 22.80 4.55
N ASN A 195 -7.43 23.10 5.81
CA ASN A 195 -8.11 22.15 6.67
C ASN A 195 -9.58 21.97 6.35
N LEU A 196 -10.19 22.93 5.65
CA LEU A 196 -11.53 22.74 5.12
C LEU A 196 -11.56 21.56 4.14
N PHE A 197 -10.52 21.39 3.32
CA PHE A 197 -10.42 20.26 2.40
C PHE A 197 -10.01 18.97 3.09
N ASN A 198 -9.12 19.01 4.08
CA ASN A 198 -8.66 17.79 4.77
C ASN A 198 -9.72 17.18 5.71
N GLN A 199 -10.74 17.95 6.12
CA GLN A 199 -11.78 17.51 7.03
C GLN A 199 -13.01 16.91 6.33
N VAL A 200 -13.18 17.19 5.03
CA VAL A 200 -14.29 16.67 4.19
C VAL A 200 -13.90 15.30 3.64
#